data_AF-A0AAD4JAM4-F1
#
_entry.id   AF-A0AAD4JAM4-F1
#
_cell.length_a   1.000
_cell.length_b   1.000
_cell.length_c   1.000
_cell.angle_alpha   90.00
_cell.angle_beta   90.00
_cell.angle_gamma   90.00
#
_symmetry.space_group_name_H-M   'P 1'
#
loop_
_entity.id
_entity.type
_entity.pdbx_description
1 polymer ?
#
loop_
_entity_poly.entity_id
_entity_poly.type
_entity_poly.pdbx_seq_one_letter_code
_entity_poly.pdbx_strand_id
1 'polypeptide(L)'
;AILTGSSAGGLATSLHCDGFRALFPHTTTVKCISDSGFFIARENGMGPPVAGVTAEYFAQVIATHDIAKSLPTACTNKMDPNLCLYPENFVGDIKTPLFLIESAFDSIQIEFGLVPAFGGKAAWMQCLRNLTLCNSTELEIMRGFRAVFIEKLVKLDPNPSRGMFVHSFFRHGHLLLRGGWTCSSVYGDNVLANKTIGQAVSDWYFDGSPFQMIDTQNSNPRGSPTQDYDILDQKCLATLSLNSTPTSHSRPQLILSTLCISLWQIFIPLLFY
;
A
#
# COMPACT_ATOMS: atom_id res chain seq x y z
N ALA A 1 18.99 9.66 -3.20
CA ALA A 1 17.80 9.83 -4.08
C ALA A 1 16.70 8.89 -3.59
N ILE A 2 15.43 9.28 -3.75
CA ILE A 2 14.28 8.44 -3.39
C ILE A 2 13.33 8.36 -4.58
N LEU A 3 12.90 7.14 -4.93
CA LEU A 3 11.77 6.91 -5.79
C LEU A 3 10.56 6.55 -4.92
N THR A 4 9.45 7.24 -5.11
CA THR A 4 8.23 6.95 -4.36
C THR A 4 6.99 7.21 -5.20
N GLY A 5 5.93 6.47 -4.89
CA GLY A 5 4.62 6.66 -5.47
C GLY A 5 3.56 5.98 -4.61
N SER A 6 2.32 6.40 -4.81
CA SER A 6 1.14 5.87 -4.13
C SER A 6 0.24 5.14 -5.12
N SER A 7 -0.51 4.13 -4.67
CA SER A 7 -1.37 3.30 -5.52
C SER A 7 -0.53 2.62 -6.60
N ALA A 8 -0.92 2.73 -7.86
CA ALA A 8 -0.11 2.28 -8.97
C ALA A 8 1.22 3.01 -9.17
N GLY A 9 1.36 4.23 -8.63
CA GLY A 9 2.67 4.85 -8.52
C GLY A 9 3.58 4.07 -7.58
N GLY A 10 3.02 3.42 -6.55
CA GLY A 10 3.73 2.51 -5.65
C GLY A 10 4.10 1.20 -6.36
N LEU A 11 3.17 0.63 -7.14
CA LEU A 11 3.45 -0.52 -8.00
C LEU A 11 4.59 -0.21 -8.99
N ALA A 12 4.49 0.91 -9.71
CA ALA A 12 5.52 1.38 -10.63
C ALA A 12 6.86 1.66 -9.92
N THR A 13 6.82 2.22 -8.71
CA THR A 13 8.01 2.41 -7.88
C THR A 13 8.69 1.07 -7.61
N SER A 14 7.94 0.03 -7.28
CA SER A 14 8.49 -1.30 -7.04
C SER A 14 9.08 -1.90 -8.33
N LEU A 15 8.36 -1.83 -9.45
CA LEU A 15 8.82 -2.33 -10.75
C LEU A 15 10.13 -1.66 -11.22
N HIS A 16 10.26 -0.35 -10.99
CA HIS A 16 11.38 0.45 -11.50
C HIS A 16 12.45 0.75 -10.46
N CYS A 17 12.36 0.21 -9.23
CA CYS A 17 13.28 0.57 -8.15
C CYS A 17 14.76 0.29 -8.49
N ASP A 18 15.05 -0.92 -9.00
CA ASP A 18 16.41 -1.31 -9.41
C ASP A 18 16.88 -0.54 -10.65
N GLY A 19 15.97 -0.27 -11.60
CA GLY A 19 16.26 0.58 -12.76
C GLY A 19 16.63 2.00 -12.36
N PHE A 20 15.88 2.59 -11.42
CA PHE A 20 16.16 3.91 -10.87
C PHE A 20 17.51 3.94 -10.14
N ARG A 21 17.83 2.91 -9.35
CA ARG A 21 19.16 2.75 -8.73
C ARG A 21 20.28 2.75 -9.75
N ALA A 22 20.09 2.11 -10.90
CA ALA A 22 21.10 2.01 -11.95
C ALA A 22 21.41 3.36 -12.64
N LEU A 23 20.55 4.37 -12.50
CA LEU A 23 20.79 5.72 -13.03
C LEU A 23 21.83 6.52 -12.23
N PHE A 24 22.20 6.06 -11.03
CA PHE A 24 23.10 6.79 -10.13
C PHE A 24 24.42 6.04 -9.89
N PRO A 25 25.53 6.77 -9.62
CA PRO A 25 26.79 6.17 -9.20
C PRO A 25 26.64 5.26 -7.97
N HIS A 26 27.59 4.33 -7.78
CA HIS A 26 27.58 3.43 -6.63
C HIS A 26 27.61 4.16 -5.27
N THR A 27 28.18 5.37 -5.23
CA THR A 27 28.27 6.22 -4.03
C THR A 27 26.96 6.90 -3.65
N THR A 28 25.96 6.91 -4.52
CA THR A 28 24.66 7.52 -4.22
C THR A 28 23.77 6.53 -3.47
N THR A 29 23.34 6.89 -2.27
CA THR A 29 22.27 6.17 -1.57
C THR A 29 20.96 6.34 -2.33
N VAL A 30 20.40 5.23 -2.81
CA VAL A 30 19.09 5.18 -3.46
C VAL A 30 18.21 4.21 -2.69
N LYS A 31 17.01 4.66 -2.35
CA LYS A 31 15.99 3.88 -1.65
C LYS A 31 14.63 4.14 -2.30
N CYS A 32 13.71 3.18 -2.21
CA CYS A 32 12.38 3.29 -2.79
C CYS A 32 11.30 3.17 -1.72
N ILE A 33 10.18 3.87 -1.89
CA ILE A 33 9.03 3.79 -0.98
C ILE A 33 7.77 3.55 -1.82
N SER A 34 7.20 2.35 -1.70
CA SER A 34 5.92 1.99 -2.31
C SER A 34 4.81 2.18 -1.28
N ASP A 35 3.84 3.03 -1.59
CA ASP A 35 2.65 3.26 -0.78
C ASP A 35 1.42 2.68 -1.47
N SER A 36 0.73 1.75 -0.81
CA SER A 36 -0.51 1.12 -1.30
C SER A 36 -0.36 0.53 -2.70
N GLY A 37 0.85 -0.01 -2.97
CA GLY A 37 1.27 -0.46 -4.29
C GLY A 37 1.35 -1.98 -4.39
N PHE A 38 1.20 -2.69 -3.27
CA PHE A 38 1.24 -4.15 -3.19
C PHE A 38 -0.14 -4.73 -3.51
N PHE A 39 -0.46 -4.91 -4.80
CA PHE A 39 -1.71 -5.55 -5.23
C PHE A 39 -1.57 -7.06 -5.27
N ILE A 40 -2.50 -7.81 -4.68
CA ILE A 40 -2.48 -9.28 -4.73
C ILE A 40 -3.40 -9.82 -5.82
N ALA A 41 -2.99 -10.92 -6.45
CA ALA A 41 -3.85 -11.69 -7.33
C ALA A 41 -5.02 -12.28 -6.56
N ARG A 42 -6.22 -12.21 -7.15
CA ARG A 42 -7.41 -12.82 -6.58
C ARG A 42 -7.34 -14.34 -6.75
N GLU A 43 -7.41 -15.07 -5.64
CA GLU A 43 -7.44 -16.53 -5.63
C GLU A 43 -8.87 -17.09 -5.69
N ASN A 44 -9.01 -18.33 -6.16
CA ASN A 44 -10.28 -19.04 -6.13
C ASN A 44 -10.78 -19.17 -4.69
N GLY A 45 -12.02 -18.76 -4.44
CA GLY A 45 -12.64 -18.79 -3.11
C GLY A 45 -12.48 -17.50 -2.28
N MET A 46 -11.78 -16.47 -2.77
CA MET A 46 -11.74 -15.15 -2.13
C MET A 46 -13.07 -14.39 -2.29
N GLY A 47 -14.11 -14.78 -1.54
CA GLY A 47 -15.42 -14.14 -1.60
C GLY A 47 -16.22 -14.46 -2.89
N PRO A 48 -17.35 -13.77 -3.13
CA PRO A 48 -18.27 -14.08 -4.22
C PRO A 48 -17.66 -13.74 -5.60
N PRO A 49 -18.22 -14.26 -6.71
CA PRO A 49 -17.80 -13.86 -8.05
C PRO A 49 -17.86 -12.34 -8.23
N VAL A 50 -16.80 -11.77 -8.80
CA VAL A 50 -16.66 -10.33 -9.05
C VAL A 50 -16.55 -10.05 -10.55
N ALA A 51 -17.02 -8.87 -10.96
CA ALA A 51 -16.89 -8.38 -12.34
C ALA A 51 -15.74 -7.36 -12.47
N GLY A 52 -15.02 -7.13 -11.38
CA GLY A 52 -13.97 -6.11 -11.27
C GLY A 52 -12.59 -6.61 -11.69
N VAL A 53 -11.57 -6.27 -10.91
CA VAL A 53 -10.17 -6.50 -11.25
C VAL A 53 -9.81 -7.98 -11.08
N THR A 54 -9.79 -8.71 -12.19
CA THR A 54 -9.37 -10.12 -12.26
C THR A 54 -7.95 -10.28 -12.81
N ALA A 55 -7.42 -11.51 -12.83
CA ALA A 55 -6.16 -11.81 -13.50
C ALA A 55 -6.22 -11.46 -15.00
N GLU A 56 -7.38 -11.65 -15.64
CA GLU A 56 -7.61 -11.26 -17.03
C GLU A 56 -7.55 -9.74 -17.21
N TYR A 57 -8.05 -8.96 -16.25
CA TYR A 57 -7.94 -7.50 -16.30
C TYR A 57 -6.48 -7.05 -16.31
N PHE A 58 -5.64 -7.59 -15.43
CA PHE A 58 -4.22 -7.25 -15.41
C PHE A 58 -3.47 -7.75 -16.65
N ALA A 59 -3.82 -8.93 -17.19
CA ALA A 59 -3.29 -9.39 -18.47
C ALA A 59 -3.65 -8.43 -19.62
N GLN A 60 -4.88 -7.90 -19.65
CA GLN A 60 -5.29 -6.87 -20.62
C GLN A 60 -4.53 -5.56 -20.45
N VAL A 61 -4.28 -5.12 -19.21
CA VAL A 61 -3.45 -3.93 -18.93
C VAL A 61 -2.04 -4.13 -19.49
N ILE A 62 -1.43 -5.29 -19.26
CA ILE A 62 -0.08 -5.61 -19.79
C ILE A 62 -0.06 -5.56 -21.31
N ALA A 63 -1.05 -6.18 -21.96
CA ALA A 63 -1.16 -6.22 -23.41
C ALA A 63 -1.42 -4.84 -24.03
N THR A 64 -2.36 -4.08 -23.47
CA THR A 64 -2.79 -2.78 -23.99
C THR A 64 -1.68 -1.73 -23.91
N HIS A 65 -0.88 -1.77 -22.84
CA HIS A 65 0.15 -0.78 -22.58
C HIS A 65 1.56 -1.25 -22.94
N ASP A 66 1.70 -2.45 -23.54
CA ASP A 66 3.00 -3.07 -23.86
C ASP A 66 3.96 -3.10 -22.65
N ILE A 67 3.40 -3.29 -21.45
CA ILE A 67 4.15 -3.25 -20.17
C ILE A 67 5.00 -4.51 -20.01
N ALA A 68 4.76 -5.56 -20.80
CA ALA A 68 5.51 -6.83 -20.74
C ALA A 68 7.03 -6.62 -20.76
N LYS A 69 7.52 -5.62 -21.50
CA LYS A 69 8.94 -5.24 -21.59
C LYS A 69 9.50 -4.59 -20.33
N SER A 70 8.63 -4.01 -19.50
CA SER A 70 8.97 -3.37 -18.23
C SER A 70 8.83 -4.32 -17.03
N LEU A 71 8.37 -5.56 -17.25
CA LEU A 71 8.22 -6.53 -16.18
C LEU A 71 9.59 -7.10 -15.75
N PRO A 72 9.76 -7.46 -14.46
CA PRO A 72 11.03 -7.97 -13.98
C PRO A 72 11.38 -9.31 -14.65
N THR A 73 12.52 -9.35 -15.35
CA THR A 73 13.01 -10.56 -16.01
C THR A 73 13.21 -11.72 -15.04
N ALA A 74 13.58 -11.42 -13.79
CA ALA A 74 13.69 -12.41 -12.73
C ALA A 74 12.36 -13.15 -12.45
N CYS A 75 11.23 -12.47 -12.63
CA CYS A 75 9.90 -13.06 -12.50
C CYS A 75 9.46 -13.75 -13.80
N THR A 76 9.56 -13.08 -14.96
CA THR A 76 9.04 -13.61 -16.23
C THR A 76 9.76 -14.86 -16.72
N ASN A 77 11.00 -15.10 -16.25
CA ASN A 77 11.72 -16.35 -16.51
C ASN A 77 11.24 -17.53 -15.65
N LYS A 78 10.50 -17.28 -14.56
CA LYS A 78 10.06 -18.30 -13.59
C LYS A 78 8.58 -18.66 -13.73
N MET A 79 7.76 -17.76 -14.27
CA MET A 79 6.30 -17.93 -14.36
C MET A 79 5.67 -17.15 -15.52
N ASP A 80 4.36 -17.29 -15.70
CA ASP A 80 3.59 -16.52 -16.68
C ASP A 80 3.83 -15.01 -16.50
N PRO A 81 4.26 -14.28 -17.55
CA PRO A 81 4.48 -12.84 -17.48
C PRO A 81 3.27 -12.05 -16.97
N ASN A 82 2.05 -12.52 -17.21
CA ASN A 82 0.84 -11.84 -16.72
C ASN A 82 0.75 -11.81 -15.18
N LEU A 83 1.44 -12.74 -14.51
CA LEU A 83 1.53 -12.78 -13.05
C LEU A 83 2.61 -11.84 -12.51
N CYS A 84 3.55 -11.41 -13.35
CA CYS A 84 4.69 -10.59 -12.93
C CYS A 84 4.39 -9.10 -12.78
N LEU A 85 3.13 -8.70 -12.97
CA LEU A 85 2.63 -7.38 -12.57
C LEU A 85 2.16 -7.36 -11.11
N TYR A 86 1.95 -8.52 -10.49
CA TYR A 86 1.58 -8.63 -9.09
C TYR A 86 2.83 -8.63 -8.17
N PRO A 87 2.96 -7.65 -7.26
CA PRO A 87 4.09 -7.51 -6.34
C PRO A 87 4.47 -8.75 -5.55
N GLU A 88 3.53 -9.64 -5.19
CA GLU A 88 3.87 -10.88 -4.49
C GLU A 88 4.84 -11.78 -5.27
N ASN A 89 4.92 -11.62 -6.59
CA ASN A 89 5.75 -12.47 -7.46
C ASN A 89 7.13 -11.89 -7.76
N PHE A 90 7.38 -10.60 -7.49
CA PHE A 90 8.65 -9.97 -7.88
C PHE A 90 9.30 -9.09 -6.80
N VAL A 91 8.56 -8.61 -5.79
CA VAL A 91 9.15 -7.76 -4.73
C VAL A 91 10.22 -8.51 -3.93
N GLY A 92 10.12 -9.85 -3.85
CA GLY A 92 11.14 -10.73 -3.31
C GLY A 92 12.51 -10.55 -3.98
N ASP A 93 12.52 -10.32 -5.29
CA ASP A 93 13.73 -10.30 -6.12
C ASP A 93 14.44 -8.93 -6.17
N ILE A 94 13.76 -7.83 -5.78
CA ILE A 94 14.29 -6.45 -5.82
C ILE A 94 15.55 -6.33 -4.95
N LYS A 95 16.61 -5.72 -5.50
CA LYS A 95 17.91 -5.58 -4.82
C LYS A 95 18.07 -4.26 -4.08
N THR A 96 17.47 -3.20 -4.59
CA THR A 96 17.51 -1.86 -4.00
C THR A 96 16.60 -1.81 -2.77
N PRO A 97 17.02 -1.15 -1.66
CA PRO A 97 16.17 -1.04 -0.48
C PRO A 97 14.80 -0.45 -0.81
N LEU A 98 13.75 -1.19 -0.44
CA LEU A 98 12.35 -0.85 -0.69
C LEU A 98 11.57 -0.85 0.62
N PHE A 99 10.81 0.20 0.89
CA PHE A 99 9.87 0.27 2.00
C PHE A 99 8.44 0.11 1.48
N LEU A 100 7.69 -0.83 2.04
CA LEU A 100 6.28 -1.05 1.74
C LEU A 100 5.41 -0.39 2.81
N ILE A 101 4.50 0.48 2.41
CA ILE A 101 3.48 1.09 3.28
C ILE A 101 2.14 0.59 2.79
N GLU A 102 1.50 -0.31 3.54
CA GLU A 102 0.33 -1.01 3.05
C GLU A 102 -0.81 -1.00 4.07
N SER A 103 -2.03 -1.04 3.56
CA SER A 103 -3.20 -1.40 4.36
C SER A 103 -3.54 -2.87 4.15
N ALA A 104 -3.68 -3.62 5.24
CA ALA A 104 -4.22 -4.98 5.19
C ALA A 104 -5.73 -5.01 4.82
N PHE A 105 -6.38 -3.85 4.80
CA PHE A 105 -7.73 -3.63 4.28
C PHE A 105 -7.69 -2.52 3.22
N ASP A 106 -6.85 -2.68 2.20
CA ASP A 106 -6.76 -1.72 1.10
C ASP A 106 -8.13 -1.51 0.43
N SER A 107 -8.62 -0.27 0.46
CA SER A 107 -10.00 0.01 0.04
C SER A 107 -10.22 -0.20 -1.45
N ILE A 108 -9.20 0.01 -2.29
CA ILE A 108 -9.29 -0.23 -3.74
C ILE A 108 -9.32 -1.74 -4.01
N GLN A 109 -8.44 -2.52 -3.36
CA GLN A 109 -8.45 -3.97 -3.53
C GLN A 109 -9.75 -4.61 -3.02
N ILE A 110 -10.33 -4.10 -1.93
CA ILE A 110 -11.61 -4.60 -1.42
C ILE A 110 -12.78 -4.21 -2.33
N GLU A 111 -12.86 -2.94 -2.74
CA GLU A 111 -13.96 -2.45 -3.58
C GLU A 111 -13.99 -3.15 -4.94
N PHE A 112 -12.84 -3.22 -5.63
CA PHE A 112 -12.78 -3.80 -6.97
C PHE A 112 -12.57 -5.31 -6.97
N GLY A 113 -12.03 -5.86 -5.89
CA GLY A 113 -11.66 -7.26 -5.77
C GLY A 113 -12.68 -8.11 -5.04
N LEU A 114 -13.55 -7.58 -4.17
CA LEU A 114 -14.47 -8.39 -3.33
C LEU A 114 -15.95 -8.04 -3.48
N VAL A 115 -16.30 -6.87 -4.04
CA VAL A 115 -17.70 -6.49 -4.24
C VAL A 115 -18.33 -7.39 -5.33
N PRO A 116 -19.45 -8.08 -5.02
CA PRO A 116 -20.06 -9.02 -5.95
C PRO A 116 -20.47 -8.37 -7.26
N ALA A 117 -20.31 -9.11 -8.36
CA ALA A 117 -20.79 -8.73 -9.69
C ALA A 117 -22.32 -8.61 -9.74
N PHE A 118 -23.01 -9.52 -9.06
CA PHE A 118 -24.46 -9.69 -9.12
C PHE A 118 -25.05 -9.73 -7.71
N GLY A 119 -26.05 -8.87 -7.45
CA GLY A 119 -26.70 -8.78 -6.15
C GLY A 119 -25.79 -8.20 -5.06
N GLY A 120 -26.38 -7.65 -4.01
CA GLY A 120 -25.63 -7.19 -2.82
C GLY A 120 -24.72 -5.95 -3.01
N LYS A 121 -24.47 -5.47 -4.23
CA LYS A 121 -23.62 -4.29 -4.49
C LYS A 121 -24.03 -3.06 -3.67
N ALA A 122 -25.34 -2.78 -3.56
CA ALA A 122 -25.82 -1.63 -2.78
C ALA A 122 -25.50 -1.77 -1.28
N ALA A 123 -25.63 -2.98 -0.71
CA ALA A 123 -25.28 -3.26 0.68
C ALA A 123 -23.77 -3.11 0.91
N TRP A 124 -22.96 -3.67 0.02
CA TRP A 124 -21.51 -3.49 0.02
C TRP A 124 -21.12 -2.01 -0.04
N MET A 125 -21.70 -1.21 -0.93
CA MET A 125 -21.39 0.21 -0.99
C MET A 125 -21.79 0.98 0.27
N GLN A 126 -22.84 0.56 0.98
CA GLN A 126 -23.19 1.13 2.29
C GLN A 126 -22.17 0.73 3.36
N CYS A 127 -21.78 -0.54 3.40
CA CYS A 127 -20.73 -1.08 4.27
C CYS A 127 -19.38 -0.39 4.04
N LEU A 128 -18.90 -0.25 2.80
CA LEU A 128 -17.60 0.36 2.50
C LEU A 128 -17.57 1.87 2.79
N ARG A 129 -18.71 2.56 2.72
CA ARG A 129 -18.83 3.97 3.15
C ARG A 129 -18.83 4.10 4.67
N ASN A 130 -19.54 3.20 5.35
CA ASN A 130 -19.64 3.18 6.80
C ASN A 130 -19.53 1.74 7.31
N LEU A 131 -18.34 1.39 7.82
CA LEU A 131 -18.02 0.04 8.26
C LEU A 131 -18.93 -0.48 9.39
N THR A 132 -19.63 0.41 10.11
CA THR A 132 -20.62 0.01 11.12
C THR A 132 -21.89 -0.61 10.51
N LEU A 133 -22.12 -0.40 9.21
CA LEU A 133 -23.24 -0.97 8.46
C LEU A 133 -22.89 -2.32 7.81
N CYS A 134 -21.64 -2.77 7.92
CA CYS A 134 -21.24 -4.05 7.37
C CYS A 134 -21.89 -5.20 8.14
N ASN A 135 -22.48 -6.14 7.39
CA ASN A 135 -22.99 -7.37 7.98
C ASN A 135 -21.87 -8.39 8.25
N SER A 136 -22.19 -9.47 8.96
CA SER A 136 -21.20 -10.49 9.35
C SER A 136 -20.50 -11.14 8.16
N THR A 137 -21.21 -11.35 7.04
CA THR A 137 -20.67 -11.97 5.82
C THR A 137 -19.68 -11.04 5.13
N GLU A 138 -20.01 -9.76 5.01
CA GLU A 138 -19.10 -8.73 4.44
C GLU A 138 -17.81 -8.63 5.27
N LEU A 139 -17.94 -8.59 6.60
CA LEU A 139 -16.79 -8.56 7.50
C LEU A 139 -15.96 -9.84 7.42
N GLU A 140 -16.58 -11.01 7.29
CA GLU A 140 -15.87 -12.28 7.14
C GLU A 140 -15.06 -12.33 5.83
N ILE A 141 -15.63 -11.85 4.73
CA ILE A 141 -14.93 -11.74 3.44
C ILE A 141 -13.74 -10.79 3.54
N MET A 142 -13.91 -9.62 4.17
CA MET A 142 -12.81 -8.67 4.39
C MET A 142 -11.71 -9.28 5.27
N ARG A 143 -12.07 -10.04 6.31
CA ARG A 143 -11.10 -10.77 7.16
C ARG A 143 -10.33 -11.81 6.37
N GLY A 144 -11.02 -12.55 5.48
CA GLY A 144 -10.40 -13.51 4.57
C GLY A 144 -9.38 -12.84 3.65
N PHE A 145 -9.75 -11.72 3.03
CA PHE A 145 -8.81 -10.92 2.22
C PHE A 145 -7.57 -10.50 3.02
N ARG A 146 -7.77 -9.95 4.23
CA ARG A 146 -6.64 -9.56 5.10
C ARG A 146 -5.71 -10.74 5.39
N ALA A 147 -6.26 -11.92 5.67
CA ALA A 147 -5.45 -13.10 5.96
C ALA A 147 -4.55 -13.47 4.77
N VAL A 148 -5.13 -13.53 3.55
CA VAL A 148 -4.37 -13.79 2.32
C VAL A 148 -3.34 -12.69 2.07
N PHE A 149 -3.71 -11.43 2.23
CA PHE A 149 -2.80 -10.31 2.03
C PHE A 149 -1.57 -10.37 2.93
N ILE A 150 -1.77 -10.61 4.23
CA ILE A 150 -0.68 -10.77 5.19
C ILE A 150 0.17 -12.00 4.85
N GLU A 151 -0.45 -13.10 4.44
CA GLU A 151 0.27 -14.31 4.03
C GLU A 151 1.22 -14.03 2.85
N LYS A 152 0.78 -13.27 1.83
CA LYS A 152 1.62 -12.88 0.70
C LYS A 152 2.83 -12.05 1.14
N LEU A 153 2.63 -11.12 2.07
CA LEU A 153 3.70 -10.29 2.62
C LEU A 153 4.71 -11.10 3.45
N VAL A 154 4.22 -12.01 4.29
CA VAL A 154 5.08 -12.88 5.13
C VAL A 154 5.90 -13.86 4.28
N LYS A 155 5.37 -14.27 3.12
CA LYS A 155 6.09 -15.13 2.17
C LYS A 155 7.20 -14.41 1.40
N LEU A 156 7.30 -13.09 1.49
CA LEU A 156 8.46 -12.37 0.96
C LEU A 156 9.70 -12.77 1.76
N ASP A 157 10.73 -13.29 1.09
CA ASP A 157 11.98 -13.71 1.73
C ASP A 157 12.49 -12.63 2.71
N PRO A 158 12.90 -12.99 3.94
CA PRO A 158 13.44 -12.05 4.91
C PRO A 158 14.60 -11.25 4.31
N ASN A 159 14.45 -9.94 4.22
CA ASN A 159 15.47 -9.04 3.68
C ASN A 159 15.59 -7.82 4.60
N PRO A 160 16.72 -7.62 5.31
CA PRO A 160 16.89 -6.51 6.24
C PRO A 160 16.88 -5.12 5.56
N SER A 161 17.11 -5.05 4.25
CA SER A 161 17.01 -3.81 3.48
C SER A 161 15.57 -3.48 3.07
N ARG A 162 14.63 -4.42 3.20
CA ARG A 162 13.21 -4.18 2.95
C ARG A 162 12.54 -3.67 4.22
N GLY A 163 11.89 -2.52 4.16
CA GLY A 163 11.03 -2.03 5.24
C GLY A 163 9.57 -2.38 4.99
N MET A 164 8.78 -2.54 6.05
CA MET A 164 7.35 -2.77 5.97
C MET A 164 6.62 -2.06 7.12
N PHE A 165 5.60 -1.30 6.78
CA PHE A 165 4.60 -0.76 7.71
C PHE A 165 3.22 -1.16 7.21
N VAL A 166 2.62 -2.17 7.83
CA VAL A 166 1.34 -2.73 7.38
C VAL A 166 0.31 -2.62 8.49
N HIS A 167 -0.69 -1.77 8.33
CA HIS A 167 -1.72 -1.53 9.35
C HIS A 167 -3.11 -2.04 8.93
N SER A 168 -4.06 -2.11 9.86
CA SER A 168 -5.41 -2.65 9.62
C SER A 168 -6.51 -1.60 9.39
N PHE A 169 -6.16 -0.38 8.99
CA PHE A 169 -7.14 0.65 8.64
C PHE A 169 -7.72 0.45 7.24
N PHE A 170 -9.03 0.57 7.04
CA PHE A 170 -9.67 0.52 5.73
C PHE A 170 -9.43 1.82 4.95
N ARG A 171 -8.43 1.80 4.05
CA ARG A 171 -7.97 2.98 3.30
C ARG A 171 -7.08 2.61 2.15
N HIS A 172 -6.86 3.56 1.25
CA HIS A 172 -5.91 3.46 0.16
C HIS A 172 -5.07 4.75 0.07
N GLY A 173 -3.75 4.61 0.05
CA GLY A 173 -2.80 5.72 0.01
C GLY A 173 -2.54 6.36 1.38
N HIS A 174 -1.29 6.79 1.57
CA HIS A 174 -0.79 7.37 2.83
C HIS A 174 -0.01 8.66 2.61
N LEU A 175 0.86 8.70 1.60
CA LEU A 175 1.82 9.79 1.41
C LEU A 175 1.18 11.07 0.86
N LEU A 176 0.06 10.93 0.15
CA LEU A 176 -0.61 12.05 -0.52
C LEU A 176 -1.66 12.73 0.36
N LEU A 177 -2.04 12.12 1.48
CA LEU A 177 -3.01 12.68 2.40
C LEU A 177 -2.32 13.62 3.39
N ARG A 178 -2.93 14.79 3.64
CA ARG A 178 -2.40 15.78 4.58
C ARG A 178 -2.38 15.17 5.99
N GLY A 179 -1.18 14.90 6.50
CA GLY A 179 -1.03 14.27 7.81
C GLY A 179 -0.92 12.75 7.75
N GLY A 180 -1.22 12.09 6.63
CA GLY A 180 -1.18 10.62 6.53
C GLY A 180 0.19 10.00 6.86
N TRP A 181 1.27 10.76 6.71
CA TRP A 181 2.63 10.37 7.12
C TRP A 181 2.93 10.69 8.59
N THR A 182 2.61 11.89 9.05
CA THR A 182 2.98 12.43 10.37
C THR A 182 1.98 12.08 11.47
N CYS A 183 0.74 11.79 11.10
CA CYS A 183 -0.43 11.61 11.96
C CYS A 183 -1.06 10.22 11.79
N SER A 184 -0.36 9.29 11.14
CA SER A 184 -0.70 7.87 11.07
C SER A 184 -0.53 7.13 12.40
N SER A 185 -0.83 7.78 13.54
CA SER A 185 -0.80 7.09 14.82
C SER A 185 -1.78 5.92 14.78
N VAL A 186 -1.26 4.73 15.06
CA VAL A 186 -2.01 3.49 14.94
C VAL A 186 -2.74 3.23 16.26
N TYR A 187 -3.98 2.73 16.18
CA TYR A 187 -4.78 2.45 17.37
C TYR A 187 -4.39 1.13 18.04
N GLY A 188 -4.25 1.18 19.35
CA GLY A 188 -3.96 0.03 20.22
C GLY A 188 -2.56 0.14 20.84
N ASP A 189 -2.42 -0.36 22.06
CA ASP A 189 -1.15 -0.33 22.77
C ASP A 189 -0.10 -1.15 22.03
N ASN A 190 1.05 -0.53 21.73
CA ASN A 190 2.19 -1.13 21.05
C ASN A 190 1.91 -1.63 19.62
N VAL A 191 0.82 -1.19 18.98
CA VAL A 191 0.59 -1.52 17.58
C VAL A 191 1.63 -0.79 16.73
N LEU A 192 2.36 -1.55 15.90
CA LEU A 192 3.45 -1.06 15.05
C LEU A 192 4.47 -0.20 15.84
N ALA A 193 4.79 -0.64 17.07
CA ALA A 193 5.70 0.04 17.99
C ALA A 193 5.32 1.50 18.31
N ASN A 194 4.03 1.83 18.22
CA ASN A 194 3.51 3.18 18.41
C ASN A 194 4.18 4.22 17.51
N LYS A 195 4.73 3.80 16.36
CA LYS A 195 5.36 4.71 15.41
C LYS A 195 4.36 5.19 14.38
N THR A 196 4.50 6.46 14.00
CA THR A 196 3.91 6.95 12.76
C THR A 196 4.69 6.38 11.58
N ILE A 197 4.08 6.39 10.40
CA ILE A 197 4.74 5.99 9.15
C ILE A 197 6.02 6.82 8.96
N GLY A 198 5.98 8.11 9.27
CA GLY A 198 7.15 8.96 9.13
C GLY A 198 8.31 8.63 10.06
N GLN A 199 8.02 8.21 11.29
CA GLN A 199 9.05 7.73 12.20
C GLN A 199 9.64 6.40 11.71
N ALA A 200 8.78 5.47 11.30
CA ALA A 200 9.20 4.16 10.79
C ALA A 200 10.07 4.28 9.54
N VAL A 201 9.66 5.09 8.56
CA VAL A 201 10.44 5.29 7.34
C VAL A 201 11.71 6.10 7.61
N SER A 202 11.69 7.07 8.52
CA SER A 202 12.92 7.78 8.90
C SER A 202 13.95 6.83 9.51
N ASP A 203 13.54 5.98 10.44
CA ASP A 203 14.43 5.00 11.07
C ASP A 203 15.00 4.00 10.05
N TRP A 204 14.20 3.57 9.07
CA TRP A 204 14.67 2.71 7.97
C TRP A 204 15.56 3.45 6.96
N TYR A 205 15.22 4.70 6.62
CA TYR A 205 15.94 5.46 5.62
C TYR A 205 17.36 5.79 6.09
N PHE A 206 17.55 6.07 7.37
CA PHE A 206 18.86 6.35 7.97
C PHE A 206 19.53 5.12 8.58
N ASP A 207 19.09 3.90 8.22
CA ASP A 207 19.67 2.62 8.64
C ASP A 207 19.70 2.40 10.17
N GLY A 208 18.80 3.07 10.89
CA GLY A 208 18.62 2.90 12.34
C GLY A 208 17.81 1.66 12.72
N SER A 209 16.87 1.24 11.87
CA SER A 209 16.08 0.01 12.06
C SER A 209 15.50 -0.47 10.73
N PRO A 210 15.50 -1.78 10.42
CA PRO A 210 14.86 -2.29 9.20
C PRO A 210 13.34 -2.04 9.16
N PHE A 211 12.70 -1.74 10.31
CA PHE A 211 11.26 -1.59 10.52
C PHE A 211 10.41 -2.47 9.59
N GLN A 212 10.19 -3.72 10.00
CA GLN A 212 9.33 -4.68 9.30
C GLN A 212 8.23 -5.12 10.25
N MET A 213 7.11 -4.39 10.25
CA MET A 213 6.01 -4.65 11.16
C MET A 213 4.68 -4.71 10.43
N ILE A 214 3.90 -5.72 10.80
CA ILE A 214 2.53 -5.97 10.35
C ILE A 214 1.63 -5.98 11.58
N ASP A 215 0.54 -5.23 11.54
CA ASP A 215 -0.47 -5.22 12.59
C ASP A 215 -1.23 -6.55 12.58
N THR A 216 -0.89 -7.42 13.53
CA THR A 216 -1.56 -8.70 13.76
C THR A 216 -2.65 -8.63 14.84
N GLN A 217 -2.75 -7.52 15.56
CA GLN A 217 -3.67 -7.37 16.70
C GLN A 217 -5.09 -7.03 16.25
N ASN A 218 -5.24 -6.22 15.20
CA ASN A 218 -6.54 -5.81 14.70
C ASN A 218 -7.01 -6.70 13.55
N SER A 219 -7.97 -7.59 13.84
CA SER A 219 -8.52 -8.51 12.85
C SER A 219 -9.67 -7.93 12.02
N ASN A 220 -10.28 -6.81 12.40
CA ASN A 220 -11.39 -6.19 11.67
C ASN A 220 -10.97 -4.87 11.00
N PRO A 221 -11.59 -4.50 9.87
CA PRO A 221 -11.34 -3.22 9.22
C PRO A 221 -11.76 -2.08 10.15
N ARG A 222 -10.97 -1.01 10.17
CA ARG A 222 -11.22 0.19 11.00
C ARG A 222 -11.03 1.47 10.23
N GLY A 223 -11.72 2.53 10.65
CA GLY A 223 -11.70 3.83 9.99
C GLY A 223 -12.67 3.89 8.80
N SER A 224 -13.58 4.87 8.81
CA SER A 224 -14.40 5.20 7.63
C SER A 224 -13.62 6.14 6.70
N PRO A 225 -13.66 5.94 5.35
CA PRO A 225 -12.98 6.79 4.37
C PRO A 225 -13.31 8.28 4.48
N THR A 226 -14.46 8.66 5.06
CA THR A 226 -14.99 10.03 4.99
C THR A 226 -15.05 10.78 6.31
N GLN A 227 -14.85 10.14 7.47
CA GLN A 227 -15.07 10.80 8.76
C GLN A 227 -13.93 10.62 9.76
N ASP A 228 -13.34 9.43 9.86
CA ASP A 228 -12.36 9.19 10.92
C ASP A 228 -10.98 9.77 10.57
N TYR A 229 -10.56 9.68 9.31
CA TYR A 229 -9.23 10.14 8.88
C TYR A 229 -9.07 11.65 9.03
N ASP A 230 -10.03 12.43 8.52
CA ASP A 230 -9.97 13.89 8.58
C ASP A 230 -9.99 14.42 10.03
N ILE A 231 -10.79 13.81 10.91
CA ILE A 231 -10.89 14.24 12.31
C ILE A 231 -9.59 13.92 13.07
N LEU A 232 -9.00 12.75 12.83
CA LEU A 232 -7.75 12.35 13.49
C LEU A 232 -6.56 13.15 13.00
N ASP A 233 -6.45 13.33 11.69
CA ASP A 233 -5.42 14.15 11.09
C ASP A 233 -5.56 15.60 11.55
N GLN A 234 -6.78 16.17 11.62
CA GLN A 234 -6.99 17.52 12.15
C GLN A 234 -6.56 17.65 13.61
N LYS A 235 -6.92 16.72 14.48
CA LYS A 235 -6.52 16.74 15.91
C LYS A 235 -5.01 16.62 16.07
N CYS A 236 -4.39 15.71 15.33
CA CYS A 236 -2.94 15.54 15.34
C CYS A 236 -2.21 16.79 14.82
N LEU A 237 -2.63 17.32 13.67
CA LEU A 237 -2.05 18.53 13.08
C LEU A 237 -2.22 19.76 13.98
N ALA A 238 -3.38 19.90 14.65
CA ALA A 238 -3.59 20.95 15.64
C ALA A 238 -2.60 20.81 16.82
N THR A 239 -2.38 19.60 17.31
CA THR A 239 -1.40 19.32 18.38
C THR A 239 0.04 19.61 17.95
N LEU A 240 0.40 19.26 16.70
CA LEU A 240 1.72 19.57 16.14
C LEU A 240 1.94 21.08 16.01
N SER A 241 0.91 21.85 15.62
CA SER A 241 0.98 23.32 15.53
C SER A 241 1.14 24.01 16.89
N LEU A 242 0.62 23.41 17.96
CA LEU A 242 0.78 23.91 19.33
C LEU A 242 2.17 23.61 19.91
N ASN A 243 2.78 22.50 19.49
CA ASN A 243 4.07 22.02 20.01
C ASN A 243 5.29 22.52 19.23
N SER A 244 5.13 23.33 18.18
CA SER A 244 6.25 23.91 17.43
C SER A 244 6.92 25.06 18.19
N THR A 245 7.59 24.73 19.30
CA THR A 245 8.64 25.58 19.89
C THR A 245 10.01 25.05 19.43
N PRO A 246 10.95 25.91 19.05
CA PRO A 246 12.23 25.47 18.51
C PRO A 246 13.08 24.86 19.63
N THR A 247 13.19 23.53 19.67
CA THR A 247 14.16 22.83 20.52
C THR A 247 15.32 22.33 19.65
N SER A 248 16.55 22.54 20.14
CA SER A 248 17.81 22.51 19.37
C SER A 248 18.38 21.12 19.07
N HIS A 249 17.63 20.03 19.26
CA HIS A 249 18.08 18.66 18.97
C HIS A 249 16.95 17.84 18.32
N SER A 250 16.61 18.13 17.07
CA SER A 250 15.73 17.29 16.27
C SER A 250 16.55 16.28 15.45
N ARG A 251 16.16 15.00 15.49
CA ARG A 251 16.64 13.98 14.53
C ARG A 251 16.30 14.46 13.11
N PRO A 252 17.13 14.16 12.09
CA PRO A 252 16.82 14.51 10.71
C PRO A 252 15.45 13.91 10.34
N GLN A 253 14.52 14.78 9.92
CA GLN A 253 13.22 14.37 9.39
C GLN A 253 13.29 14.34 7.87
N LEU A 254 12.85 13.22 7.28
CA LEU A 254 12.72 13.10 5.84
C LEU A 254 11.49 13.91 5.38
N ILE A 255 11.72 14.95 4.58
CA ILE A 255 10.65 15.71 3.92
C ILE A 255 10.60 15.26 2.46
N LEU A 256 9.54 14.54 2.08
CA LEU A 256 9.32 14.12 0.71
C LEU A 256 8.58 15.23 -0.05
N SER A 257 9.20 15.80 -1.07
CA SER A 257 8.51 16.62 -2.07
C SER A 257 8.01 15.70 -3.19
N THR A 258 6.69 15.65 -3.38
CA THR A 258 6.06 14.75 -4.35
C THR A 258 6.02 15.39 -5.74
N LEU A 259 6.69 14.79 -6.73
CA LEU A 259 6.39 15.00 -8.15
C LEU A 259 5.42 13.91 -8.59
N CYS A 260 4.19 14.32 -8.89
CA CYS A 260 3.06 13.45 -9.16
C CYS A 260 3.08 12.97 -10.61
N ILE A 261 3.08 11.65 -10.84
CA ILE A 261 2.53 11.06 -12.06
C ILE A 261 1.34 10.20 -11.63
N SER A 262 0.20 10.86 -11.41
CA SER A 262 -1.07 10.22 -11.14
C SER A 262 -1.65 9.64 -12.44
N LEU A 263 -1.09 8.54 -12.93
CA LEU A 263 -1.66 7.86 -14.10
C LEU A 263 -2.94 7.09 -13.76
N TRP A 264 -3.21 6.77 -12.49
CA TRP A 264 -4.39 5.97 -12.14
C TRP A 264 -5.72 6.73 -12.08
N GLN A 265 -5.72 8.04 -11.81
CA GLN A 265 -6.93 8.85 -11.98
C GLN A 265 -7.30 9.08 -13.46
N ILE A 266 -6.39 8.78 -14.40
CA ILE A 266 -6.66 8.86 -15.84
C ILE A 266 -7.27 7.53 -16.35
N PHE A 267 -6.95 6.39 -15.74
CA PHE A 267 -7.42 5.08 -16.24
C PHE A 267 -8.77 4.62 -15.71
N ILE A 268 -9.26 5.13 -14.57
CA ILE A 268 -10.58 4.73 -14.04
C ILE A 268 -11.76 5.36 -14.83
N PRO A 269 -11.73 6.63 -15.28
CA PRO A 269 -12.89 7.21 -15.96
C PRO A 269 -12.97 6.91 -17.47
N LEU A 270 -11.88 6.47 -18.11
CA LEU A 270 -11.83 6.25 -19.57
C LEU A 270 -12.23 4.83 -20.02
N LEU A 271 -12.61 3.95 -19.10
CA LEU A 271 -12.98 2.56 -19.39
C LEU A 271 -14.39 2.17 -18.92
N PHE A 272 -15.19 3.13 -18.43
CA PHE A 272 -16.58 2.90 -17.99
C PHE A 272 -17.59 3.86 -18.65
N TYR A 273 -17.36 4.23 -19.91
CA TYR A 273 -18.39 4.68 -20.85
C TYR A 273 -18.23 3.96 -22.19
#